data_AF-A0A847I930-F1
#
_entry.id   AF-A0A847I930-F1
#
_cell.length_a   1.000
_cell.length_b   1.000
_cell.length_c   1.000
_cell.angle_alpha   90.00
_cell.angle_beta   90.00
_cell.angle_gamma   90.00
#
_symmetry.space_group_name_H-M   'P 1'
#
loop_
_entity.id
_entity.type
_entity.pdbx_description
1 polymer ?
#
loop_
_entity_poly.entity_id
_entity_poly.type
_entity_poly.pdbx_seq_one_letter_code
_entity_poly.pdbx_strand_id
1 'polypeptide(L)'
;MPSALAEIAVGGFHVGGFSTAGEETFFVIPEMNLGFDIGRGRREILAVDNIFLSHGHMDHAAGVAYYFSQRMFIDNRPGNLYAPEPLVQPIRRLLQVWGEIDGNEPPANIFPAYAGEDIQVRRDLIVRPFEVNHPCRRRVRGAYPSLGYVAIEVRNKLLDE
;
A
#
# COMPACT_ATOMS: atom_id res chain seq x y z
N MET A 1 -19.24 6.76 -14.15
CA MET A 1 -18.84 5.35 -14.28
C MET A 1 -17.46 5.22 -13.69
N PRO A 2 -17.19 4.29 -12.77
CA PRO A 2 -15.81 4.00 -12.40
C PRO A 2 -15.02 3.63 -13.66
N SER A 3 -13.82 4.21 -13.82
CA SER A 3 -12.92 3.85 -14.92
C SER A 3 -12.67 2.34 -14.89
N ALA A 4 -12.63 1.70 -16.07
CA ALA A 4 -12.40 0.26 -16.19
C ALA A 4 -11.08 -0.13 -15.52
N LEU A 5 -11.10 -1.26 -14.81
CA LEU A 5 -9.91 -1.87 -14.23
C LEU A 5 -9.01 -2.37 -15.37
N ALA A 6 -7.72 -2.05 -15.31
CA ALA A 6 -6.72 -2.68 -16.16
C ALA A 6 -6.31 -4.00 -15.50
N GLU A 7 -6.26 -5.08 -16.30
CA GLU A 7 -5.84 -6.41 -15.86
C GLU A 7 -4.75 -6.93 -16.79
N ILE A 8 -3.66 -7.41 -16.20
CA ILE A 8 -2.50 -7.95 -16.92
C ILE A 8 -2.12 -9.29 -16.28
N ALA A 9 -2.05 -10.34 -17.10
CA ALA A 9 -1.48 -11.62 -16.70
C ALA A 9 0.00 -11.67 -17.12
N VAL A 10 0.91 -11.84 -16.15
CA VAL A 10 2.37 -11.87 -16.42
C VAL A 10 3.08 -12.80 -15.45
N GLY A 11 3.91 -13.71 -15.96
CA GLY A 11 4.74 -14.58 -15.12
C GLY A 11 3.96 -15.47 -14.14
N GLY A 12 2.68 -15.76 -14.42
CA GLY A 12 1.78 -16.51 -13.51
C GLY A 12 1.05 -15.65 -12.48
N PHE A 13 1.20 -14.32 -12.52
CA PHE A 13 0.53 -13.37 -11.64
C PHE A 13 -0.55 -12.59 -12.38
N HIS A 14 -1.63 -12.28 -11.66
CA HIS A 14 -2.64 -11.33 -12.13
C HIS A 14 -2.39 -9.97 -11.48
N VAL A 15 -2.09 -8.97 -12.29
CA VAL A 15 -1.94 -7.58 -11.87
C VAL A 15 -3.21 -6.84 -12.27
N GLY A 16 -4.02 -6.50 -11.26
CA GLY A 16 -5.20 -5.64 -11.42
C GLY A 16 -4.90 -4.23 -10.94
N GLY A 17 -5.40 -3.20 -11.61
CA GLY A 17 -5.20 -1.84 -11.11
C GLY A 17 -5.77 -0.75 -12.00
N PHE A 18 -5.53 0.48 -11.57
CA PHE A 18 -5.83 1.69 -12.32
C PHE A 18 -4.72 2.69 -12.02
N SER A 19 -4.24 3.41 -13.04
CA SER A 19 -3.28 4.49 -12.86
C SER A 19 -3.53 5.58 -13.88
N THR A 20 -3.93 6.75 -13.40
CA THR A 20 -4.05 7.99 -14.18
C THR A 20 -3.59 9.13 -13.29
N ALA A 21 -2.61 9.89 -13.78
CA ALA A 21 -1.93 10.93 -13.01
C ALA A 21 -2.92 11.97 -12.46
N GLY A 22 -2.84 12.23 -11.16
CA GLY A 22 -3.70 13.20 -10.48
C GLY A 22 -5.13 12.74 -10.23
N GLU A 23 -5.52 11.56 -10.72
CA GLU A 23 -6.84 10.99 -10.45
C GLU A 23 -6.78 9.88 -9.42
N GLU A 24 -6.02 8.83 -9.71
CA GLU A 24 -5.97 7.60 -8.92
C GLU A 24 -4.88 6.66 -9.44
N THR A 25 -4.11 6.07 -8.52
CA THR A 25 -3.18 4.98 -8.78
C THR A 25 -3.29 3.92 -7.68
N PHE A 26 -3.53 2.68 -8.08
CA PHE A 26 -3.39 1.50 -7.23
C PHE A 26 -3.17 0.24 -8.09
N PHE A 27 -2.51 -0.75 -7.50
CA PHE A 27 -2.34 -2.08 -8.09
C PHE A 27 -2.53 -3.17 -7.04
N VAL A 28 -3.04 -4.33 -7.45
CA VAL A 28 -3.19 -5.53 -6.61
C VAL A 28 -2.60 -6.74 -7.32
N ILE A 29 -1.93 -7.59 -6.54
CA ILE A 29 -1.37 -8.87 -6.97
C ILE A 29 -1.84 -9.93 -5.96
N PRO A 30 -3.06 -10.50 -6.15
CA PRO A 30 -3.68 -11.38 -5.16
C PRO A 30 -2.84 -12.61 -4.81
N GLU A 31 -2.15 -13.22 -5.77
CA GLU A 31 -1.31 -14.40 -5.54
C GLU A 31 -0.14 -14.12 -4.60
N MET A 32 0.30 -12.86 -4.52
CA MET A 32 1.34 -12.44 -3.59
C MET A 32 0.78 -11.84 -2.30
N ASN A 33 -0.53 -11.60 -2.23
CA ASN A 33 -1.21 -10.87 -1.16
C ASN A 33 -0.62 -9.45 -0.96
N LEU A 34 -0.34 -8.76 -2.08
CA LEU A 34 0.27 -7.42 -2.10
C LEU A 34 -0.59 -6.40 -2.85
N GLY A 35 -0.65 -5.18 -2.34
CA GLY A 35 -1.15 -4.00 -3.02
C GLY A 35 -0.11 -2.89 -3.07
N PHE A 36 -0.08 -2.12 -4.15
CA PHE A 36 0.78 -0.95 -4.28
C PHE A 36 -0.08 0.29 -4.44
N ASP A 37 0.08 1.24 -3.53
CA ASP A 37 -0.83 2.38 -3.33
C ASP A 37 -2.30 1.98 -3.07
N ILE A 38 -3.14 2.94 -2.70
CA ILE A 38 -4.56 2.71 -2.36
C ILE A 38 -5.50 3.44 -3.33
N GLY A 39 -5.00 4.46 -4.01
CA GLY A 39 -5.83 5.31 -4.84
C GLY A 39 -6.93 5.96 -4.02
N ARG A 40 -8.19 5.86 -4.49
CA ARG A 40 -9.38 6.34 -3.78
C ARG A 40 -10.06 5.24 -2.95
N GLY A 41 -9.41 4.08 -2.76
CA GLY A 41 -9.94 2.99 -1.95
C GLY A 41 -10.96 2.12 -2.68
N ARG A 42 -10.65 1.74 -3.93
CA ARG A 42 -11.55 0.85 -4.69
C ARG A 42 -11.67 -0.54 -4.05
N ARG A 43 -12.74 -1.26 -4.35
CA ARG A 43 -13.05 -2.56 -3.77
C ARG A 43 -11.94 -3.59 -3.98
N GLU A 44 -11.24 -3.52 -5.11
CA GLU A 44 -10.17 -4.44 -5.49
C GLU A 44 -9.02 -4.43 -4.49
N ILE A 45 -8.72 -3.29 -3.87
CA ILE A 45 -7.65 -3.18 -2.84
C ILE A 45 -7.97 -3.97 -1.58
N LEU A 46 -9.25 -4.31 -1.33
CA LEU A 46 -9.68 -5.11 -0.18
C LEU A 46 -9.33 -6.60 -0.34
N ALA A 47 -8.91 -7.04 -1.53
CA ALA A 47 -8.52 -8.42 -1.83
C ALA A 47 -7.13 -8.79 -1.27
N VAL A 48 -6.36 -7.82 -0.79
CA VAL A 48 -4.99 -8.01 -0.29
C VAL A 48 -4.80 -7.41 1.09
N ASP A 49 -3.91 -8.00 1.87
CA ASP A 49 -3.61 -7.61 3.24
C ASP A 49 -2.47 -6.60 3.33
N ASN A 50 -1.47 -6.68 2.46
CA ASN A 50 -0.23 -5.92 2.61
C ASN A 50 -0.14 -4.85 1.53
N ILE A 51 -0.27 -3.59 1.93
CA ILE A 51 -0.23 -2.44 1.05
C ILE A 51 1.08 -1.68 1.24
N PHE A 52 1.72 -1.35 0.13
CA PHE A 52 2.96 -0.58 0.08
C PHE A 52 2.67 0.77 -0.57
N LEU A 53 2.62 1.83 0.24
CA LEU A 53 2.31 3.17 -0.20
C LEU A 53 3.58 3.87 -0.67
N SER A 54 3.66 4.20 -1.95
CA SER A 54 4.83 4.87 -2.53
C SER A 54 5.05 6.26 -1.94
N HIS A 55 3.98 7.05 -1.81
CA HIS A 55 4.00 8.39 -1.25
C HIS A 55 2.61 8.93 -0.92
N GLY A 56 2.56 10.12 -0.31
CA GLY A 56 1.34 10.71 0.26
C GLY A 56 0.51 11.62 -0.66
N HIS A 57 0.71 11.63 -1.98
CA HIS A 57 -0.18 12.38 -2.86
C HIS A 57 -1.59 11.78 -2.87
N MET A 58 -2.60 12.61 -3.10
CA MET A 58 -4.00 12.21 -2.97
C MET A 58 -4.39 11.11 -3.95
N ASP A 59 -3.86 11.14 -5.17
CA ASP A 59 -4.10 10.10 -6.17
C ASP A 59 -3.51 8.73 -5.78
N HIS A 60 -2.65 8.64 -4.76
CA HIS A 60 -2.09 7.38 -4.24
C HIS A 60 -2.65 6.99 -2.87
N ALA A 61 -2.95 7.96 -2.01
CA ALA A 61 -3.22 7.72 -0.58
C ALA A 61 -4.65 8.09 -0.11
N ALA A 62 -5.49 8.70 -0.94
CA ALA A 62 -6.78 9.24 -0.49
C ALA A 62 -7.70 8.19 0.15
N GLY A 63 -7.63 6.94 -0.30
CA GLY A 63 -8.46 5.85 0.19
C GLY A 63 -8.00 5.17 1.49
N VAL A 64 -6.91 5.63 2.14
CA VAL A 64 -6.33 4.91 3.30
C VAL A 64 -7.35 4.66 4.42
N ALA A 65 -8.10 5.68 4.83
CA ALA A 65 -9.11 5.53 5.89
C ALA A 65 -10.25 4.61 5.46
N TYR A 66 -10.70 4.75 4.20
CA TYR A 66 -11.75 3.93 3.63
C TYR A 66 -11.34 2.46 3.56
N TYR A 67 -10.11 2.15 3.14
CA TYR A 67 -9.58 0.79 3.10
C TYR A 67 -9.68 0.09 4.47
N PHE A 68 -9.20 0.73 5.55
CA PHE A 68 -9.27 0.14 6.88
C PHE A 68 -10.70 -0.03 7.38
N SER A 69 -11.57 0.98 7.15
CA SER A 69 -12.98 0.90 7.53
C SER A 69 -13.70 -0.24 6.79
N GLN A 70 -13.52 -0.32 5.47
CA GLN A 70 -14.16 -1.33 4.64
C GLN A 70 -13.69 -2.75 4.95
N ARG A 71 -12.42 -2.95 5.32
CA ARG A 71 -11.94 -4.26 5.76
C ARG A 71 -12.64 -4.72 7.04
N MET A 72 -12.78 -3.82 8.01
CA MET A 72 -13.55 -4.11 9.22
C MET A 72 -15.01 -4.41 8.89
N PHE A 73 -15.62 -3.65 7.98
CA PHE A 73 -17.01 -3.83 7.56
C PHE A 73 -17.31 -5.21 6.94
N ILE A 74 -16.32 -5.83 6.29
CA ILE A 74 -16.45 -7.17 5.69
C ILE A 74 -15.84 -8.28 6.56
N ASP A 75 -15.66 -8.02 7.86
CA ASP A 75 -15.08 -8.95 8.86
C ASP A 75 -13.67 -9.46 8.51
N ASN A 76 -12.91 -8.72 7.70
CA ASN A 76 -11.51 -9.00 7.46
C ASN A 76 -10.64 -8.52 8.63
N ARG A 77 -9.50 -9.19 8.83
CA ARG A 77 -8.45 -8.68 9.72
C ARG A 77 -8.02 -7.27 9.30
N PRO A 78 -7.52 -6.42 10.22
CA PRO A 78 -6.88 -5.16 9.86
C PRO A 78 -5.80 -5.41 8.81
N GLY A 79 -5.81 -4.64 7.73
CA GLY A 79 -4.75 -4.67 6.74
C GLY A 79 -3.43 -4.15 7.32
N ASN A 80 -2.34 -4.37 6.59
CA ASN A 80 -1.02 -3.82 6.86
C ASN A 80 -0.71 -2.74 5.82
N LEU A 81 -0.35 -1.55 6.29
CA LEU A 81 0.12 -0.45 5.45
C LEU A 81 1.58 -0.15 5.76
N TYR A 82 2.45 -0.33 4.78
CA TYR A 82 3.85 0.06 4.80
C TYR A 82 3.98 1.37 4.05
N ALA A 83 4.46 2.42 4.71
CA ALA A 83 4.55 3.75 4.14
C ALA A 83 5.89 4.41 4.51
N PRO A 84 6.38 5.39 3.72
CA PRO A 84 7.46 6.28 4.12
C PRO A 84 7.30 6.73 5.58
N GLU A 85 8.34 6.57 6.39
CA GLU A 85 8.30 6.84 7.85
C GLU A 85 7.61 8.17 8.20
N PRO A 86 7.88 9.30 7.51
CA PRO A 86 7.25 10.57 7.86
C PRO A 86 5.72 10.61 7.66
N LEU A 87 5.14 9.68 6.88
CA LEU A 87 3.70 9.56 6.64
C LEU A 87 2.98 8.77 7.74
N VAL A 88 3.68 7.98 8.55
CA VAL A 88 3.06 7.08 9.55
C VAL A 88 2.21 7.87 10.55
N GLN A 89 2.76 8.92 11.16
CA GLN A 89 2.03 9.73 12.15
C GLN A 89 0.87 10.54 11.54
N PRO A 90 1.05 11.24 10.40
CA PRO A 90 -0.06 11.86 9.69
C PRO A 90 -1.21 10.90 9.37
N ILE A 91 -0.92 9.68 8.91
CA ILE A 91 -1.95 8.68 8.60
C ILE A 91 -2.67 8.22 9.87
N ARG A 92 -1.96 7.95 10.97
CA ARG A 92 -2.60 7.61 12.25
C ARG A 92 -3.56 8.71 12.71
N ARG A 93 -3.14 9.98 12.62
CA ARG A 93 -4.00 11.11 12.95
C ARG A 93 -5.19 11.24 12.01
N LEU A 94 -5.02 10.95 10.72
CA LEU A 94 -6.12 10.91 9.76
C LEU A 94 -7.19 9.89 10.18
N LEU A 95 -6.79 8.68 10.59
CA LEU A 95 -7.73 7.64 11.04
C LEU A 95 -8.48 8.06 12.31
N GLN A 96 -7.79 8.68 13.27
CA GLN A 96 -8.41 9.23 14.48
C GLN A 96 -9.48 10.28 14.14
N VAL A 97 -9.14 11.25 13.28
CA VAL A 97 -10.08 12.28 12.83
C VAL A 97 -11.26 11.64 12.07
N TRP A 98 -11.01 10.62 11.25
CA TRP A 98 -12.09 9.89 10.59
C TRP A 98 -12.98 9.14 11.60
N GLY A 99 -12.39 8.58 12.66
CA GLY A 99 -13.15 7.97 13.76
C GLY A 99 -14.04 8.96 14.51
N GLU A 100 -13.62 10.22 14.66
CA GLU A 100 -14.47 11.29 15.22
C GLU A 100 -15.66 11.63 14.30
N ILE A 101 -15.47 11.52 12.98
CA ILE A 101 -16.50 11.82 11.98
C ILE A 101 -17.48 10.64 11.80
N ASP A 102 -16.95 9.43 11.63
CA ASP A 102 -17.69 8.19 11.32
C ASP A 102 -18.22 7.49 12.58
N GLY A 103 -17.71 7.86 13.76
CA GLY A 103 -18.08 7.30 15.06
C GLY A 103 -17.30 6.04 15.45
N ASN A 104 -16.39 5.58 14.61
CA ASN A 104 -15.52 4.43 14.91
C ASN A 104 -14.15 4.59 14.23
N GLU A 105 -13.07 4.56 15.00
CA GLU A 105 -11.70 4.53 14.46
C GLU A 105 -11.41 3.16 13.84
N PRO A 106 -11.13 3.07 12.53
CA PRO A 106 -10.84 1.79 11.90
C PRO A 106 -9.55 1.16 12.45
N PRO A 107 -9.54 -0.13 12.82
CA PRO A 107 -8.32 -0.78 13.26
C PRO A 107 -7.32 -0.87 12.10
N ALA A 108 -6.07 -0.47 12.37
CA ALA A 108 -5.06 -0.33 11.33
C ALA A 108 -3.65 -0.71 11.81
N ASN A 109 -2.97 -1.55 11.04
CA ASN A 109 -1.54 -1.81 11.20
C ASN A 109 -0.78 -0.91 10.23
N ILE A 110 -0.03 0.07 10.76
CA ILE A 110 0.74 1.02 9.96
C ILE A 110 2.21 0.94 10.39
N PHE A 111 3.07 0.60 9.43
CA PHE A 111 4.49 0.36 9.63
C PHE A 111 5.32 1.35 8.79
N PRO A 112 6.45 1.85 9.31
CA PRO A 112 7.40 2.60 8.50
C PRO A 112 8.09 1.67 7.50
N ALA A 113 8.36 2.18 6.31
CA ALA A 113 9.21 1.56 5.30
C ALA A 113 10.44 2.43 5.06
N TYR A 114 11.61 1.80 5.03
CA TYR A 114 12.89 2.45 4.79
C TYR A 114 13.53 1.89 3.52
N ALA A 115 14.12 2.76 2.71
CA ALA A 115 14.81 2.33 1.51
C ALA A 115 15.99 1.41 1.86
N GLY A 116 16.10 0.28 1.15
CA GLY A 116 17.14 -0.71 1.39
C GLY A 116 16.87 -1.70 2.51
N GLU A 117 15.82 -1.52 3.30
CA GLU A 117 15.43 -2.45 4.38
C GLU A 117 14.31 -3.40 3.91
N ASP A 118 14.61 -4.69 3.88
CA ASP A 118 13.66 -5.70 3.43
C ASP A 118 12.50 -5.88 4.43
N ILE A 119 11.27 -5.80 3.91
CA ILE A 119 10.05 -6.10 4.66
C ILE A 119 9.72 -7.57 4.44
N GLN A 120 9.82 -8.38 5.50
CA GLN A 120 9.40 -9.78 5.45
C GLN A 120 7.86 -9.87 5.49
N VAL A 121 7.24 -10.30 4.38
CA VAL A 121 5.77 -10.46 4.29
C VAL A 121 5.32 -11.86 4.68
N ARG A 122 6.02 -12.88 4.17
CA ARG A 122 5.86 -14.30 4.54
C ARG A 122 7.21 -15.01 4.34
N ARG A 123 7.37 -16.25 4.79
CA ARG A 123 8.66 -16.98 4.82
C ARG A 123 9.47 -16.91 3.51
N ASP A 124 8.80 -16.94 2.37
CA ASP A 124 9.36 -17.00 1.02
C ASP A 124 9.12 -15.70 0.23
N LEU A 125 8.67 -14.62 0.85
CA LEU A 125 8.42 -13.34 0.17
C LEU A 125 8.89 -12.17 1.02
N ILE A 126 9.75 -11.36 0.41
CA ILE A 126 10.14 -10.06 0.90
C ILE A 126 9.67 -8.96 -0.05
N VAL A 127 9.50 -7.76 0.46
CA VAL A 127 9.35 -6.54 -0.33
C VAL A 127 10.46 -5.57 0.05
N ARG A 128 11.25 -5.15 -0.95
CA ARG A 128 12.37 -4.23 -0.79
C ARG A 128 11.97 -2.82 -1.25
N PRO A 129 11.89 -1.84 -0.35
CA PRO A 129 11.72 -0.44 -0.72
C PRO A 129 13.01 0.15 -1.28
N PHE A 130 12.91 1.08 -2.23
CA PHE A 130 14.03 1.86 -2.75
C PHE A 130 13.61 3.31 -2.99
N GLU A 131 14.54 4.25 -2.90
CA GLU A 131 14.23 5.67 -3.11
C GLU A 131 13.92 5.98 -4.58
N VAL A 132 12.91 6.82 -4.79
CA VAL A 132 12.62 7.41 -6.11
C VAL A 132 12.62 8.92 -6.03
N ASN A 133 13.11 9.57 -7.09
CA ASN A 133 13.15 11.03 -7.17
C ASN A 133 11.78 11.59 -7.54
N HIS A 134 10.92 11.80 -6.53
CA HIS A 134 9.60 12.38 -6.71
C HIS A 134 9.23 13.29 -5.54
N PRO A 135 8.88 14.58 -5.78
CA PRO A 135 8.65 15.56 -4.72
C PRO A 135 7.22 15.50 -4.16
N CYS A 136 7.09 15.17 -2.87
CA CYS A 136 5.79 15.03 -2.20
C CYS A 136 5.31 16.25 -1.39
N ARG A 137 6.09 17.34 -1.35
CA ARG A 137 5.62 18.65 -0.88
C ARG A 137 6.10 19.77 -1.80
N ARG A 138 5.14 20.57 -2.27
CA ARG A 138 5.40 21.74 -3.14
C ARG A 138 6.31 22.80 -2.51
N ARG A 139 6.36 22.90 -1.18
CA ARG A 139 7.11 23.96 -0.46
C ARG A 139 8.47 23.52 0.12
N VAL A 140 8.70 22.22 0.31
CA VAL A 140 9.99 21.66 0.76
C VAL A 140 10.24 20.39 -0.03
N ARG A 141 11.11 20.45 -1.03
CA ARG A 141 11.55 19.25 -1.76
C ARG A 141 12.27 18.32 -0.79
N GLY A 142 11.96 17.02 -0.84
CA GLY A 142 12.62 16.00 -0.04
C GLY A 142 12.16 15.85 1.42
N ALA A 143 11.17 16.63 1.89
CA ALA A 143 10.65 16.48 3.26
C ALA A 143 9.94 15.14 3.51
N TYR A 144 9.44 14.50 2.45
CA TYR A 144 8.81 13.19 2.47
C TYR A 144 9.43 12.37 1.34
N PRO A 145 10.14 11.27 1.65
CA PRO A 145 10.69 10.43 0.62
C PRO A 145 9.55 9.77 -0.15
N SER A 146 9.79 9.56 -1.44
CA SER A 146 8.97 8.70 -2.27
C SER A 146 9.70 7.39 -2.42
N LEU A 147 8.97 6.28 -2.31
CA LEU A 147 9.52 4.94 -2.42
C LEU A 147 8.97 4.24 -3.66
N GLY A 148 9.83 3.46 -4.30
CA GLY A 148 9.44 2.33 -5.12
C GLY A 148 9.59 1.04 -4.32
N TYR A 149 9.02 -0.05 -4.82
CA TYR A 149 9.05 -1.36 -4.16
C TYR A 149 9.36 -2.47 -5.16
N VAL A 150 10.13 -3.46 -4.71
CA VAL A 150 10.37 -4.71 -5.45
C VAL A 150 9.90 -5.88 -4.59
N ALA A 151 8.96 -6.67 -5.10
CA ALA A 151 8.54 -7.92 -4.45
C ALA A 151 9.43 -9.08 -4.93
N ILE A 152 9.98 -9.87 -4.00
CA ILE A 152 10.98 -10.90 -4.30
C ILE A 152 10.59 -12.20 -3.61
N GLU A 153 10.31 -13.23 -4.42
CA GLU A 153 10.16 -14.60 -3.92
C GLU A 153 11.55 -15.17 -3.58
N VAL A 154 11.75 -15.58 -2.33
CA VAL A 154 13.01 -16.12 -1.82
C VAL A 154 12.90 -17.63 -1.73
N ARG A 155 13.71 -18.33 -2.53
CA ARG A 155 13.79 -19.80 -2.53
C ARG A 155 15.01 -20.25 -1.76
N ASN A 156 14.80 -20.89 -0.61
CA ASN A 156 15.85 -21.56 0.12
C ASN A 156 16.07 -22.94 -0.51
N LYS A 157 17.27 -23.20 -1.02
CA LYS A 157 17.67 -24.57 -1.35
C LYS A 157 17.88 -25.32 -0.03
N LEU A 158 17.47 -26.58 0.02
CA LEU A 158 17.95 -27.49 1.04
C LEU A 158 19.47 -27.57 0.88
N LEU A 159 20.19 -27.34 1.97
CA LEU A 159 21.63 -27.66 2.02
C LEU A 159 21.71 -29.17 2.24
N ASP A 160 22.50 -29.86 1.42
CA ASP A 160 22.81 -31.27 1.64
C ASP A 160 23.58 -31.40 2.98
N GLU A 161 23.24 -32.42 3.79
CA GLU A 161 23.94 -32.75 5.04
C GLU A 161 25.38 -33.23 4.80
#